data_AF-A0A2D4PPJ7-F1
#
_entry.id   AF-A0A2D4PPJ7-F1
#
_cell.length_a   1.000
_cell.length_b   1.000
_cell.length_c   1.000
_cell.angle_alpha   90.00
_cell.angle_beta   90.00
_cell.angle_gamma   90.00
#
_symmetry.space_group_name_H-M   'P 1'
#
loop_
_entity.id
_entity.type
_entity.pdbx_description
1 polymer ?
#
loop_
_entity_poly.entity_id
_entity_poly.type
_entity_poly.pdbx_seq_one_letter_code
_entity_poly.pdbx_strand_id
1 'polypeptide(L)'
;MKGPSGPLARNLGLRNSRSSPSLGDAYSVSSRQSRKKTDEEEKLLKLLQGIHKPPQDGFTQWCEQMLHALNASSSLDVPTVVAFLKEMQSPYDVHDCIRSCLGDTLEAKEFAKQFLERRAKQRANQQRQQQ
;
A
#
# COMPACT_ATOMS: atom_id res chain seq x y z
N MET A 1 36.26 69.66 4.45
CA MET A 1 36.12 68.97 5.75
C MET A 1 34.65 68.96 6.11
N LYS A 2 34.09 67.77 6.33
CA LYS A 2 32.64 67.53 6.46
C LYS A 2 32.15 67.72 7.90
N GLY A 3 30.99 68.33 8.01
CA GLY A 3 30.01 68.24 9.10
C GLY A 3 28.84 69.20 8.78
N PRO A 4 27.68 69.14 9.44
CA PRO A 4 27.05 68.09 10.24
C PRO A 4 25.60 67.80 9.73
N SER A 5 24.86 66.90 10.40
CA SER A 5 23.39 66.97 10.68
C SER A 5 22.78 65.58 10.83
N GLY A 6 22.06 65.37 11.93
CA GLY A 6 21.42 64.12 12.33
C GLY A 6 20.06 63.86 11.68
N PRO A 7 19.05 63.43 12.46
CA PRO A 7 18.72 62.02 12.64
C PRO A 7 17.28 61.70 12.18
N LEU A 8 16.94 60.41 12.03
CA LEU A 8 15.68 59.81 12.49
C LEU A 8 15.55 58.35 12.04
N ALA A 9 14.82 57.62 12.88
CA ALA A 9 13.91 56.54 12.52
C ALA A 9 14.34 55.08 12.78
N ARG A 10 13.76 54.59 13.90
CA ARG A 10 12.88 53.40 13.98
C ARG A 10 13.55 52.06 14.32
N ASN A 11 13.50 51.80 15.63
CA ASN A 11 12.96 50.58 16.26
C ASN A 11 12.32 49.57 15.30
N LEU A 12 12.74 48.30 15.39
CA LEU A 12 11.87 47.16 15.71
C LEU A 12 12.77 45.93 15.97
N GLY A 13 12.83 45.50 17.22
CA GLY A 13 13.52 44.27 17.61
C GLY A 13 12.68 43.03 17.30
N LEU A 14 13.34 41.92 16.96
CA LEU A 14 12.76 40.58 16.98
C LEU A 14 13.84 39.53 17.30
N ARG A 15 13.52 38.70 18.32
CA ARG A 15 13.98 37.32 18.68
C ARG A 15 15.49 37.09 18.84
N ASN A 16 16.10 36.97 20.02
CA ASN A 16 15.89 36.15 21.23
C ASN A 16 15.92 34.61 21.04
N SER A 17 16.85 34.01 21.81
CA SER A 17 16.99 32.61 22.25
C SER A 17 17.60 31.59 21.28
N ARG A 18 18.94 31.58 21.24
CA ARG A 18 19.74 30.37 21.02
C ARG A 18 19.71 29.56 22.32
N SER A 19 18.96 28.47 22.37
CA SER A 19 19.05 27.49 23.44
C SER A 19 19.71 26.23 22.89
N SER A 20 20.98 26.04 23.25
CA SER A 20 21.68 24.77 23.17
C SER A 20 21.13 23.81 24.22
N PRO A 21 20.91 22.52 23.95
CA PRO A 21 20.72 21.55 25.01
C PRO A 21 22.08 21.16 25.61
N SER A 22 22.24 21.45 26.89
CA SER A 22 23.38 21.04 27.72
C SER A 22 23.30 19.54 28.02
N LEU A 23 24.47 18.89 28.02
CA LEU A 23 24.69 17.55 28.57
C LEU A 23 24.33 17.56 30.06
N GLY A 24 23.40 16.70 30.46
CA GLY A 24 23.03 16.47 31.85
C GLY A 24 22.97 14.96 32.08
N ASP A 25 23.93 14.48 32.88
CA ASP A 25 24.00 13.12 33.38
C ASP A 25 22.80 12.86 34.31
N ALA A 26 21.91 11.96 33.90
CA ALA A 26 20.84 11.44 34.73
C ALA A 26 20.81 9.93 34.58
N TYR A 27 21.46 9.28 35.54
CA TYR A 27 21.25 7.90 35.95
C TYR A 27 19.87 7.34 35.52
N SER A 28 19.87 6.47 34.51
CA SER A 28 18.80 5.49 34.36
C SER A 28 19.46 4.15 34.08
N VAL A 29 19.48 3.35 35.14
CA VAL A 29 19.73 1.92 35.08
C VAL A 29 18.70 1.32 34.14
N SER A 30 19.12 0.76 33.01
CA SER A 30 18.35 -0.24 32.29
C SER A 30 19.29 -1.10 31.47
N SER A 31 19.67 -2.19 32.11
CA SER A 31 20.23 -3.41 31.53
C SER A 31 19.62 -3.74 30.17
N ARG A 32 20.52 -4.04 29.24
CA ARG A 32 20.48 -5.21 28.34
C ARG A 32 19.06 -5.74 28.05
N GLN A 33 18.59 -5.59 26.83
CA GLN A 33 18.31 -6.73 25.95
C GLN A 33 17.76 -6.25 24.60
N SER A 34 18.55 -6.50 23.56
CA SER A 34 18.08 -6.78 22.22
C SER A 34 16.83 -7.68 22.26
N ARG A 35 15.69 -7.16 21.78
CA ARG A 35 14.40 -7.77 21.41
C ARG A 35 13.39 -6.61 21.45
N LYS A 36 12.74 -6.13 20.38
CA LYS A 36 12.19 -6.77 19.20
C LYS A 36 12.03 -5.68 18.13
N LYS A 37 12.63 -5.87 16.95
CA LYS A 37 12.37 -5.12 15.72
C LYS A 37 11.06 -5.61 15.11
N THR A 38 9.90 -5.10 15.53
CA THR A 38 8.64 -5.59 14.93
C THR A 38 7.59 -4.48 14.76
N ASP A 39 7.42 -3.59 15.74
CA ASP A 39 6.39 -2.52 15.68
C ASP A 39 6.62 -1.51 14.54
N GLU A 40 7.87 -1.15 14.27
CA GLU A 40 8.19 -0.25 13.15
C GLU A 40 8.01 -0.95 11.79
N GLU A 41 8.15 -2.28 11.73
CA GLU A 41 7.95 -3.05 10.49
C GLU A 41 6.48 -3.08 10.11
N GLU A 42 5.57 -3.31 11.06
CA GLU A 42 4.12 -3.28 10.83
C GLU A 42 3.58 -1.88 10.54
N LYS A 43 4.16 -0.83 11.12
CA LYS A 43 3.84 0.57 10.79
C LYS A 43 4.39 0.99 9.43
N LEU A 44 5.59 0.52 9.06
CA LEU A 44 6.15 0.67 7.71
C LEU A 44 5.29 -0.10 6.70
N LEU A 45 4.90 -1.35 6.97
CA LEU A 45 3.99 -2.14 6.15
C LEU A 45 2.66 -1.40 5.96
N LYS A 46 2.07 -0.82 7.01
CA LYS A 46 0.84 -0.02 6.94
C LYS A 46 1.01 1.29 6.19
N LEU A 47 2.17 1.94 6.26
CA LEU A 47 2.44 3.19 5.52
C LEU A 47 2.72 2.91 4.04
N LEU A 48 3.44 1.83 3.72
CA LEU A 48 3.65 1.34 2.36
C LEU A 48 2.33 0.88 1.72
N GLN A 49 1.46 0.22 2.48
CA GLN A 49 0.14 -0.23 1.99
C GLN A 49 -0.91 0.89 2.00
N GLY A 50 -0.75 1.92 2.84
CA GLY A 50 -1.76 2.95 3.12
C GLY A 50 -1.83 4.11 2.13
N ILE A 51 -0.86 4.25 1.23
CA ILE A 51 -0.82 5.37 0.27
C ILE A 51 -1.25 4.91 -1.14
N HIS A 52 -1.21 3.61 -1.46
CA HIS A 52 -1.49 3.09 -2.81
C HIS A 52 -2.46 1.89 -2.81
N LYS A 53 -3.68 2.03 -2.28
CA LYS A 53 -4.79 1.23 -2.86
C LYS A 53 -5.49 2.14 -3.86
N PRO A 54 -5.16 2.07 -5.17
CA PRO A 54 -5.98 2.72 -6.19
C PRO A 54 -7.43 2.27 -5.96
N PRO A 55 -8.44 3.11 -6.28
CA PRO A 55 -9.84 2.72 -6.14
C PRO A 55 -10.00 1.32 -6.74
N GLN A 56 -10.24 0.35 -5.86
CA GLN A 56 -10.24 -1.05 -6.23
C GLN A 56 -11.40 -1.24 -7.20
N ASP A 57 -11.06 -1.52 -8.46
CA ASP A 57 -12.05 -1.76 -9.49
C ASP A 57 -12.96 -2.92 -9.05
N GLY A 58 -14.28 -2.78 -9.21
CA GLY A 58 -15.25 -3.71 -8.63
C GLY A 58 -15.04 -5.17 -9.04
N PHE A 59 -14.37 -5.41 -10.17
CA PHE A 59 -13.93 -6.74 -10.58
C PHE A 59 -12.82 -7.30 -9.68
N THR A 60 -11.83 -6.48 -9.35
CA THR A 60 -10.68 -6.88 -8.49
C THR A 60 -11.17 -7.21 -7.08
N GLN A 61 -12.05 -6.38 -6.52
CA GLN A 61 -12.69 -6.67 -5.22
C GLN A 61 -13.49 -7.98 -5.23
N TRP A 62 -14.23 -8.24 -6.31
CA TRP A 62 -14.97 -9.50 -6.46
C TRP A 62 -14.03 -10.71 -6.53
N CYS A 63 -12.90 -10.58 -7.25
CA CYS A 63 -11.89 -11.64 -7.32
C CYS A 63 -11.30 -11.93 -5.93
N GLU A 64 -10.92 -10.89 -5.20
CA GLU A 64 -10.40 -11.02 -3.83
C GLU A 64 -11.42 -11.72 -2.92
N GLN A 65 -12.69 -11.33 -2.98
CA GLN A 65 -13.75 -11.94 -2.16
C GLN A 65 -13.98 -13.42 -2.48
N MET A 66 -14.01 -13.80 -3.77
CA MET A 66 -14.17 -15.20 -4.16
C MET A 66 -12.95 -16.04 -3.81
N LEU A 67 -11.74 -15.52 -4.03
CA LEU A 67 -10.52 -16.20 -3.62
C LEU A 67 -10.48 -16.41 -2.10
N HIS A 68 -10.85 -15.42 -1.29
CA HIS A 68 -10.93 -15.59 0.16
C HIS A 68 -11.97 -16.63 0.59
N ALA A 69 -13.13 -16.69 -0.07
CA ALA A 69 -14.16 -17.68 0.22
C ALA A 69 -13.71 -19.11 -0.12
N LEU A 70 -13.00 -19.29 -1.24
CA LEU A 70 -12.51 -20.59 -1.71
C LEU A 70 -11.26 -21.04 -0.95
N ASN A 71 -10.46 -20.10 -0.46
CA ASN A 71 -9.17 -20.36 0.17
C ASN A 71 -9.24 -20.33 1.71
N ALA A 72 -10.29 -20.91 2.29
CA ALA A 72 -10.58 -20.85 3.73
C ALA A 72 -9.49 -21.44 4.65
N SER A 73 -8.49 -22.14 4.10
CA SER A 73 -7.52 -22.95 4.85
C SER A 73 -6.05 -22.72 4.49
N SER A 74 -5.71 -21.81 3.57
CA SER A 74 -4.30 -21.56 3.23
C SER A 74 -3.94 -20.07 3.19
N SER A 75 -2.68 -19.74 3.48
CA SER A 75 -2.18 -18.37 3.50
C SER A 75 -1.79 -17.87 2.10
N LEU A 76 -2.64 -18.08 1.08
CA LEU A 76 -2.39 -17.48 -0.24
C LEU A 76 -2.45 -15.96 -0.12
N ASP A 77 -1.44 -15.31 -0.70
CA ASP A 77 -1.45 -13.87 -0.91
C ASP A 77 -2.47 -13.54 -2.01
N VAL A 78 -3.73 -13.38 -1.59
CA VAL A 78 -4.86 -13.13 -2.49
C VAL A 78 -4.60 -11.92 -3.40
N PRO A 79 -4.10 -10.77 -2.92
CA PRO A 79 -3.75 -9.64 -3.78
C PRO A 79 -2.77 -10.01 -4.91
N THR A 80 -1.74 -10.79 -4.60
CA THR A 80 -0.75 -11.25 -5.57
C THR A 80 -1.35 -12.20 -6.61
N VAL A 81 -2.17 -13.15 -6.16
CA VAL A 81 -2.86 -14.09 -7.07
C VAL A 81 -3.80 -13.34 -8.02
N VAL A 82 -4.57 -12.38 -7.50
CA VAL A 82 -5.49 -11.57 -8.32
C VAL A 82 -4.71 -10.75 -9.36
N ALA A 83 -3.58 -10.15 -8.98
CA ALA A 83 -2.72 -9.43 -9.92
C ALA A 83 -2.24 -10.34 -11.05
N PHE A 84 -1.72 -11.52 -10.71
CA PHE A 84 -1.23 -12.50 -11.67
C PHE A 84 -2.32 -12.99 -12.64
N LEU A 85 -3.49 -13.38 -12.12
CA LEU A 85 -4.62 -13.82 -12.94
C LEU A 85 -5.09 -12.74 -13.93
N LYS A 86 -5.02 -11.46 -13.53
CA LYS A 86 -5.38 -10.33 -14.40
C LYS A 86 -4.39 -10.10 -15.53
N GLU A 87 -3.12 -10.48 -15.37
CA GLU A 87 -2.09 -10.34 -16.40
C GLU A 87 -2.15 -11.47 -17.44
N MET A 88 -2.55 -12.69 -17.04
CA MET A 88 -2.63 -13.84 -17.96
C MET A 88 -3.55 -13.60 -19.14
N GLN A 89 -3.08 -13.64 -20.39
CA GLN A 89 -3.95 -13.36 -21.53
C GLN A 89 -4.77 -14.56 -21.99
N SER A 90 -4.21 -15.76 -21.83
CA SER A 90 -4.84 -17.00 -22.27
C SER A 90 -5.88 -17.49 -21.26
N PRO A 91 -7.09 -17.89 -21.70
CA PRO A 91 -8.08 -18.49 -20.82
C PRO A 91 -7.59 -19.82 -20.22
N TYR A 92 -6.78 -20.57 -20.97
CA TYR A 92 -6.24 -21.85 -20.51
C TYR A 92 -5.26 -21.65 -19.35
N ASP A 93 -4.35 -20.68 -19.44
CA ASP A 93 -3.40 -20.36 -18.38
C ASP A 93 -4.12 -19.95 -17.09
N VAL A 94 -5.22 -19.20 -17.22
CA VAL A 94 -6.08 -18.81 -16.08
C VAL A 94 -6.68 -20.06 -15.41
N HIS A 95 -7.20 -21.00 -16.20
CA HIS A 95 -7.74 -22.26 -15.67
C HIS A 95 -6.68 -23.08 -14.93
N ASP A 96 -5.50 -23.24 -15.53
CA ASP A 96 -4.43 -24.04 -14.92
C ASP A 96 -3.86 -23.37 -13.68
N CYS A 97 -3.76 -22.04 -13.65
CA CYS A 97 -3.38 -21.30 -12.45
C CYS A 97 -4.39 -21.49 -11.33
N ILE A 98 -5.69 -21.31 -11.61
CA ILE A 98 -6.74 -21.47 -10.60
C ILE A 98 -6.78 -22.91 -10.08
N ARG A 99 -6.63 -23.91 -10.96
CA ARG A 99 -6.53 -25.32 -10.56
C ARG A 99 -5.30 -25.56 -9.68
N SER A 100 -4.16 -24.96 -10.01
CA SER A 100 -2.92 -25.11 -9.24
C SER A 100 -2.99 -24.43 -7.87
N CYS A 101 -3.72 -23.31 -7.75
CA CYS A 101 -3.87 -22.57 -6.50
C CYS A 101 -4.97 -23.13 -5.60
N LEU A 102 -6.12 -23.51 -6.15
CA LEU A 102 -7.34 -23.88 -5.41
C LEU A 102 -7.71 -25.37 -5.52
N GLY A 103 -7.03 -26.13 -6.37
CA GLY A 103 -7.33 -27.54 -6.66
C GLY A 103 -8.34 -27.73 -7.80
N ASP A 104 -8.59 -29.00 -8.16
CA ASP A 104 -9.55 -29.37 -9.21
C ASP A 104 -10.98 -29.53 -8.69
N THR A 105 -11.46 -28.54 -7.95
CA THR A 105 -12.83 -28.53 -7.39
C THR A 105 -13.82 -27.90 -8.38
N LEU A 106 -15.11 -28.20 -8.21
CA LEU A 106 -16.16 -27.61 -9.05
C LEU A 106 -16.24 -26.10 -8.82
N GLU A 107 -16.03 -25.67 -7.59
CA GLU A 107 -16.04 -24.27 -7.17
C GLU A 107 -14.89 -23.48 -7.82
N ALA A 108 -13.69 -24.07 -7.89
CA ALA A 108 -12.55 -23.47 -8.59
C ALA A 108 -12.81 -23.36 -10.10
N LYS A 109 -13.43 -24.38 -10.71
CA LYS A 109 -13.84 -24.37 -12.13
C LYS A 109 -14.87 -23.26 -12.42
N GLU A 110 -15.87 -23.11 -11.56
CA GLU A 110 -16.89 -22.09 -11.73
C GLU A 110 -16.34 -20.67 -11.49
N PHE A 111 -15.41 -20.52 -10.54
CA PHE A 111 -14.69 -19.27 -10.34
C PHE A 111 -13.91 -18.87 -11.60
N ALA A 112 -13.16 -19.79 -12.20
CA ALA A 112 -12.42 -19.51 -13.43
C ALA A 112 -13.33 -19.07 -14.58
N LYS A 113 -14.48 -19.72 -14.74
CA LYS A 113 -15.48 -19.36 -15.73
C LYS A 113 -16.04 -17.95 -15.51
N GLN A 114 -16.47 -17.63 -14.28
CA GLN A 114 -16.99 -16.29 -13.96
C GLN A 114 -15.92 -15.20 -14.09
N PHE A 115 -14.67 -15.51 -13.72
CA PHE A 115 -13.54 -14.60 -13.87
C PHE A 115 -13.33 -14.21 -15.34
N LEU A 116 -13.27 -15.20 -16.23
CA LEU A 116 -13.10 -14.98 -17.67
C LEU A 116 -14.29 -14.22 -18.27
N GLU A 117 -15.52 -14.55 -17.87
CA GLU A 117 -16.72 -13.88 -18.35
C GLU A 117 -16.73 -12.38 -17.99
N ARG A 118 -16.47 -12.05 -16.71
CA ARG A 118 -16.41 -10.67 -16.24
C ARG A 118 -15.29 -9.89 -16.94
N ARG A 119 -14.13 -10.52 -17.15
CA ARG A 119 -12.99 -9.92 -17.85
C ARG A 119 -13.30 -9.62 -19.32
N ALA A 120 -13.96 -10.55 -20.01
CA ALA A 120 -14.38 -10.35 -21.39
C ALA A 120 -15.36 -9.18 -21.51
N LYS A 121 -16.34 -9.09 -20.60
CA LYS A 121 -17.28 -7.96 -20.51
C LYS A 121 -16.56 -6.64 -20.28
N GLN A 122 -15.57 -6.61 -19.38
CA GLN A 122 -14.78 -5.40 -19.11
C GLN A 122 -14.01 -4.91 -20.35
N ARG A 123 -13.33 -5.83 -21.04
CA ARG A 123 -12.58 -5.50 -22.28
C ARG A 123 -13.50 -4.99 -23.38
N ALA A 124 -14.65 -5.63 -23.58
CA ALA A 124 -15.64 -5.20 -24.57
C ALA A 124 -16.17 -3.79 -24.27
N ASN A 125 -16.45 -3.47 -23.01
CA ASN A 125 -16.87 -2.13 -22.60
C ASN A 125 -15.78 -1.07 -22.83
N GLN A 126 -14.52 -1.42 -22.54
CA GLN A 126 -13.39 -0.51 -22.73
C GLN A 126 -13.11 -0.21 -24.21
N GLN A 127 -13.35 -1.20 -25.09
CA GLN A 127 -13.19 -1.06 -26.54
C GLN A 127 -14.33 -0.24 -27.19
N ARG A 128 -15.51 -0.20 -26.55
CA ARG A 128 -16.63 0.65 -26.96
C ARG A 128 -16.47 2.12 -26.58
N GLN A 129 -15.78 2.44 -25.49
CA GLN A 129 -15.54 3.83 -25.07
C GLN A 129 -14.42 4.51 -25.87
N GLN A 130 -13.59 3.75 -26.58
CA GLN A 130 -12.51 4.26 -27.43
C GLN A 130 -12.92 4.41 -28.91
N GLN A 131 -14.15 4.04 -29.26
CA GLN A 131 -14.76 4.25 -30.59
C GLN A 131 -15.77 5.38 -30.51
#